data_AF-A0A3R8T9P2-F1
#
_entry.id   AF-A0A3R8T9P2-F1
#
_cell.length_a   1.000
_cell.length_b   1.000
_cell.length_c   1.000
_cell.angle_alpha   90.00
_cell.angle_beta   90.00
_cell.angle_gamma   90.00
#
_symmetry.space_group_name_H-M   'P 1'
#
loop_
_entity.id
_entity.type
_entity.pdbx_description
1 polymer ?
#
loop_
_entity_poly.entity_id
_entity_poly.type
_entity_poly.pdbx_seq_one_letter_code
_entity_poly.pdbx_strand_id
1 'polypeptide(L)' 'PTLPGDYPAYYAAVARALVDGGTNPVTALEAAAALDVLEAARRSARDNVAVQL' A
#
# COMPACT_ATOMS: atom_id res chain seq x y z
N PRO A 1 -6.48 19.76 -16.80
CA PRO A 1 -5.33 18.89 -17.13
C PRO A 1 -4.95 17.98 -15.95
N THR A 2 -4.67 16.71 -16.21
CA THR A 2 -4.13 15.77 -15.20
C THR A 2 -2.60 15.80 -15.20
N LEU A 3 -2.00 15.53 -14.03
CA LEU A 3 -0.55 15.40 -13.91
C LEU A 3 -0.06 14.09 -14.53
N PRO A 4 1.12 14.06 -15.17
CA PRO A 4 1.74 12.82 -15.60
C PRO A 4 2.15 11.99 -14.38
N GLY A 5 1.95 10.67 -14.45
CA GLY A 5 2.37 9.76 -13.38
C GLY A 5 3.89 9.54 -13.37
N ASP A 6 4.42 9.16 -12.21
CA ASP A 6 5.84 8.86 -12.01
C ASP A 6 6.03 7.46 -11.41
N TYR A 7 5.68 6.45 -12.20
CA TYR A 7 5.96 5.06 -11.85
C TYR A 7 7.47 4.76 -11.65
N PRO A 8 8.40 5.35 -12.43
CA PRO A 8 9.84 5.15 -12.22
C PRO A 8 10.33 5.55 -10.82
N ALA A 9 9.73 6.55 -10.18
CA ALA A 9 10.12 6.97 -8.83
C ALA A 9 10.09 5.83 -7.80
N TYR A 10 9.11 4.92 -7.89
CA TYR A 10 9.04 3.78 -6.97
C TYR A 10 10.27 2.88 -7.08
N TYR A 11 10.66 2.51 -8.30
CA TYR A 11 11.82 1.63 -8.52
C TYR A 11 13.13 2.31 -8.17
N ALA A 12 13.26 3.62 -8.44
CA ALA A 12 14.43 4.39 -8.01
C ALA A 12 14.59 4.38 -6.48
N ALA A 13 13.48 4.54 -5.74
CA ALA A 13 13.49 4.47 -4.29
C ALA A 13 13.82 3.07 -3.76
N VAL A 14 13.30 2.01 -4.38
CA VAL A 14 13.67 0.62 -4.03
C VAL A 14 15.16 0.37 -4.25
N ALA A 15 15.70 0.74 -5.42
CA ALA A 15 17.12 0.57 -5.71
C ALA A 15 18.00 1.32 -4.71
N ARG A 16 17.61 2.55 -4.35
CA ARG A 16 18.31 3.35 -3.33
C ARG A 16 18.30 2.67 -1.97
N ALA A 17 17.14 2.17 -1.52
CA ALA A 17 17.04 1.47 -0.23
C ALA A 17 17.92 0.20 -0.18
N LEU A 18 18.11 -0.47 -1.32
CA LEU A 18 18.96 -1.66 -1.42
C LEU A 18 20.46 -1.32 -1.47
N VAL A 19 20.85 -0.26 -2.19
CA VAL A 19 22.26 0.09 -2.41
C VAL A 19 22.81 0.95 -1.27
N ASP A 20 22.08 2.01 -0.90
CA ASP A 20 22.53 2.99 0.10
C ASP A 20 22.02 2.64 1.52
N GLY A 21 21.17 1.62 1.63
CA GLY A 21 20.35 1.40 2.82
C GLY A 21 19.18 2.40 2.92
N GLY A 22 18.34 2.22 3.94
CA GLY A 22 17.20 3.09 4.20
C GLY A 22 15.87 2.36 4.15
N THR A 23 14.78 3.12 4.32
CA THR A 23 13.43 2.56 4.36
C THR A 23 12.92 2.25 2.97
N ASN A 24 12.27 1.09 2.82
CA ASN A 24 11.54 0.74 1.61
C ASN A 24 10.42 1.78 1.36
N PRO A 25 10.25 2.31 0.12
CA PRO A 25 9.19 3.27 -0.21
C PRO A 25 7.77 2.78 0.09
N VAL A 26 7.54 1.46 0.05
CA VAL A 26 6.31 0.83 0.53
C VAL A 26 6.68 -0.46 1.24
N THR A 27 6.44 -0.50 2.54
CA THR A 27 6.76 -1.66 3.38
C THR A 27 5.75 -2.80 3.19
N ALA A 28 6.18 -4.01 3.53
CA ALA A 28 5.27 -5.17 3.55
C ALA A 28 4.13 -4.99 4.56
N LEU A 29 4.35 -4.25 5.64
CA LEU A 29 3.34 -3.98 6.67
C LEU A 29 2.27 -3.02 6.16
N GLU A 30 2.63 -1.99 5.40
CA GLU A 30 1.64 -1.11 4.76
C GLU A 30 0.80 -1.88 3.73
N ALA A 31 1.42 -2.78 2.97
CA ALA A 31 0.69 -3.65 2.06
C ALA A 31 -0.26 -4.60 2.82
N ALA A 32 0.17 -5.17 3.95
CA ALA A 32 -0.66 -6.01 4.79
C ALA A 32 -1.86 -5.23 5.38
N ALA A 33 -1.65 -4.01 5.87
CA ALA A 33 -2.72 -3.15 6.35
C ALA A 33 -3.76 -2.85 5.26
N ALA A 34 -3.33 -2.69 4.00
CA ALA A 34 -4.26 -2.56 2.88
C ALA A 34 -5.08 -3.85 2.66
N LEU A 35 -4.47 -5.04 2.81
CA LEU A 35 -5.19 -6.31 2.73
C LEU A 35 -6.22 -6.46 3.86
N ASP A 36 -5.92 -5.98 5.07
CA ASP A 36 -6.87 -6.00 6.20
C ASP A 36 -8.11 -5.17 5.90
N VAL A 37 -7.96 -4.01 5.26
CA VAL A 37 -9.09 -3.18 4.78
C VAL A 37 -9.93 -3.94 3.77
N LEU A 38 -9.31 -4.62 2.80
CA LEU A 38 -10.04 -5.39 1.77
C LEU A 38 -10.83 -6.56 2.40
N GLU A 39 -10.26 -7.25 3.38
CA GLU A 39 -10.95 -8.31 4.10
C GLU A 39 -12.08 -7.77 4.97
N ALA A 40 -11.87 -6.64 5.66
CA ALA A 40 -12.91 -5.96 6.43
C ALA A 40 -14.08 -5.50 5.53
N ALA A 41 -13.79 -4.96 4.35
CA ALA A 41 -14.80 -4.59 3.35
C ALA A 41 -15.61 -5.81 2.89
N ARG A 42 -14.97 -6.96 2.68
CA ARG A 42 -15.64 -8.21 2.31
C ARG A 42 -16.58 -8.72 3.41
N ARG A 43 -16.21 -8.59 4.68
CA ARG A 43 -17.07 -8.92 5.83
C ARG A 43 -18.23 -7.94 5.94
N SER A 44 -17.95 -6.64 5.84
CA SER A 44 -18.95 -5.59 5.85
C SER A 44 -20.05 -5.82 4.80
N ALA A 45 -19.66 -6.16 3.57
CA ALA A 45 -20.60 -6.43 2.49
C ALA A 45 -21.46 -7.69 2.72
N ARG A 46 -20.90 -8.73 3.36
CA ARG A 46 -21.64 -9.97 3.66
C ARG A 46 -22.65 -9.77 4.78
N ASP A 47 -22.20 -9.12 5.84
CA ASP A 47 -22.93 -9.09 7.11
C ASP A 47 -23.75 -7.79 7.26
N ASN A 48 -23.64 -6.87 6.30
CA ASN A 48 -24.29 -5.55 6.27
C ASN A 48 -24.04 -4.73 7.54
N VAL A 49 -22.78 -4.72 8.00
CA VAL A 49 -22.32 -3.98 9.19
C VAL A 49 -21.06 -3.17 8.87
N ALA A 50 -20.83 -2.09 9.62
CA ALA A 50 -19.54 -1.41 9.62
C ALA A 50 -18.52 -2.20 10.44
N VAL A 51 -17.32 -2.42 9.87
CA VAL A 51 -16.21 -3.12 10.55
C VAL A 51 -15.17 -2.07 10.97
N GLN A 52 -14.75 -2.10 12.24
CA GLN A 52 -13.67 -1.26 12.78
C GLN A 52 -12.33 -1.99 12.63
N LEU A 53 -11.25 -1.24 12.34
CA LEU A 53 -9.87 -1.72 12.18
C LEU A 53 -8.99 -1.22 13.32
#